data_AF-A0A6L9LBC5-F1
#
_entry.id   AF-A0A6L9LBC5-F1
#
_cell.length_a   1.000
_cell.length_b   1.000
_cell.length_c   1.000
_cell.angle_alpha   90.00
_cell.angle_beta   90.00
_cell.angle_gamma   90.00
#
_symmetry.space_group_name_H-M   'P 1'
#
loop_
_entity.id
_entity.type
_entity.pdbx_description
1 polymer ?
#
loop_
_entity_poly.entity_id
_entity_poly.type
_entity_poly.pdbx_seq_one_letter_code
_entity_poly.pdbx_strand_id
1 'polypeptide(L)'
;MDPTKPRSYFAEMAHYYAQGAKNIDNVLEARWNKALQTAGELDPQKAAEADRRMALCQGCPFNSLNAKTSPEFDALFGGHYFTNRSDQDLHCSICSCDIDYKVLSFRTDNMCGLSYYNQNNPGNSQPLKWEAFAG
;
A
#
# COMPACT_ATOMS: atom_id res chain seq x y z
N MET A 1 5.19 8.49 10.45
CA MET A 1 5.71 7.37 11.27
C MET A 1 7.10 7.07 10.74
N ASP A 2 8.15 6.95 11.56
CA ASP A 2 9.52 6.67 11.07
C ASP A 2 9.67 5.16 10.76
N PRO A 3 9.78 4.72 9.49
CA PRO A 3 9.75 3.31 9.11
C PRO A 3 11.09 2.57 9.32
N THR A 4 12.14 3.28 9.76
CA THR A 4 13.49 2.71 9.98
C THR A 4 13.72 2.20 11.40
N LYS A 5 12.76 2.43 12.30
CA LYS A 5 12.90 2.10 13.73
C LYS A 5 12.04 0.90 14.12
N PRO A 6 12.55 0.01 14.99
CA PRO A 6 11.79 -1.10 15.51
C PRO A 6 10.57 -0.65 16.32
N ARG A 7 9.47 -1.40 16.18
CA ARG A 7 8.21 -1.17 16.88
C ARG A 7 7.57 -2.49 17.24
N SER A 8 6.76 -2.52 18.29
CA SER A 8 5.96 -3.71 18.56
C SER A 8 4.93 -3.93 17.45
N TYR A 9 4.62 -5.19 17.17
CA TYR A 9 3.56 -5.58 16.23
C TYR A 9 2.24 -4.84 16.53
N PHE A 10 1.86 -4.72 17.81
CA PHE A 10 0.65 -4.00 18.22
C PHE A 10 0.66 -2.52 17.85
N ALA A 11 1.80 -1.83 17.97
CA ALA A 11 1.91 -0.43 17.60
C ALA A 11 1.77 -0.24 16.07
N GLU A 12 2.33 -1.16 15.28
CA GLU A 12 2.17 -1.17 13.83
C GLU A 12 0.70 -1.41 13.43
N MET A 13 0.04 -2.38 14.05
CA MET A 13 -1.38 -2.67 13.81
C MET A 13 -2.30 -1.53 14.22
N ALA A 14 -2.06 -0.90 15.37
CA ALA A 14 -2.82 0.26 15.80
C ALA A 14 -2.69 1.42 14.80
N HIS A 15 -1.49 1.66 14.27
CA HIS A 15 -1.28 2.65 13.22
C HIS A 15 -2.05 2.30 11.95
N TYR A 16 -1.94 1.05 11.47
CA TYR A 16 -2.66 0.55 10.31
C TYR A 16 -4.18 0.73 10.45
N TYR A 17 -4.77 0.29 11.56
CA TYR A 17 -6.21 0.42 11.78
C TYR A 17 -6.66 1.89 11.89
N ALA A 18 -5.87 2.75 12.54
CA ALA A 18 -6.17 4.18 12.61
C ALA A 18 -6.17 4.83 11.22
N GLN A 19 -5.25 4.44 10.33
CA GLN A 19 -5.24 4.92 8.94
C GLN A 19 -6.39 4.35 8.11
N GLY A 20 -6.73 3.07 8.32
CA GLY A 20 -7.89 2.44 7.70
C GLY A 20 -9.20 3.13 8.08
N ALA A 21 -9.36 3.52 9.35
CA ALA A 21 -10.56 4.24 9.82
C ALA A 21 -10.73 5.61 9.14
N LYS A 22 -9.65 6.32 8.85
CA LYS A 22 -9.69 7.59 8.10
C LYS A 22 -10.07 7.42 6.62
N ASN A 23 -9.96 6.20 6.09
CA ASN A 23 -10.20 5.85 4.70
C ASN A 23 -11.25 4.74 4.60
N ILE A 24 -12.25 4.74 5.48
CA ILE A 24 -13.16 3.60 5.65
C ILE A 24 -13.89 3.23 4.36
N ASP A 25 -14.25 4.21 3.52
CA ASP A 25 -14.89 3.97 2.23
C ASP A 25 -14.01 3.17 1.28
N ASN A 26 -12.71 3.47 1.23
CA ASN A 26 -11.73 2.72 0.44
C ASN A 26 -11.56 1.29 0.98
N VAL A 27 -11.58 1.13 2.31
CA VAL A 27 -11.46 -0.19 2.96
C VAL A 27 -12.68 -1.07 2.67
N LEU A 28 -13.90 -0.52 2.78
CA LEU A 28 -15.13 -1.26 2.51
C LEU A 28 -15.23 -1.64 1.03
N GLU A 29 -14.92 -0.72 0.12
CA GLU A 29 -14.88 -0.99 -1.32
C GLU A 29 -13.89 -2.12 -1.65
N ALA A 30 -12.65 -2.05 -1.13
CA ALA A 30 -11.65 -3.08 -1.34
C ALA A 30 -12.10 -4.46 -0.87
N ARG A 31 -12.75 -4.54 0.30
CA ARG A 31 -13.28 -5.82 0.83
C ARG A 31 -14.41 -6.37 -0.02
N TRP A 32 -15.32 -5.51 -0.49
CA TRP A 32 -16.38 -5.90 -1.41
C TRP A 32 -15.81 -6.42 -2.74
N ASN A 33 -14.88 -5.68 -3.34
CA ASN A 33 -14.24 -6.08 -4.59
C ASN A 33 -13.39 -7.35 -4.42
N LYS A 34 -12.83 -7.61 -3.23
CA LYS A 34 -12.16 -8.88 -2.94
C LYS A 34 -13.13 -10.05 -2.97
N ALA A 35 -14.32 -9.88 -2.37
CA ALA A 35 -15.36 -10.90 -2.43
C ALA A 35 -15.79 -11.17 -3.87
N LEU A 36 -16.02 -10.12 -4.67
CA LEU A 36 -16.33 -10.25 -6.10
C LEU A 36 -15.20 -10.95 -6.87
N GLN A 37 -13.94 -10.60 -6.61
CA GLN A 37 -12.78 -11.24 -7.26
C GLN A 37 -12.73 -12.74 -6.95
N THR A 38 -12.93 -13.11 -5.68
CA THR A 38 -12.97 -14.52 -5.25
C THR A 38 -14.14 -15.29 -5.86
N ALA A 39 -15.29 -14.64 -6.06
CA ALA A 39 -16.44 -15.23 -6.75
C ALA A 39 -16.29 -15.29 -8.28
N GLY A 40 -15.27 -14.63 -8.86
CA GLY A 40 -15.13 -14.49 -10.30
C GLY A 40 -16.10 -13.48 -10.93
N GLU A 41 -16.66 -12.57 -10.11
CA GLU A 41 -17.67 -11.58 -10.48
C GLU A 41 -17.13 -10.14 -10.52
N LEU A 42 -15.84 -9.94 -10.27
CA LEU A 42 -15.24 -8.62 -10.40
C LEU A 42 -15.25 -8.19 -11.85
N ASP A 43 -15.66 -6.94 -12.11
CA ASP A 43 -15.62 -6.33 -13.44
C ASP A 43 -14.26 -6.58 -14.13
N PRO A 44 -14.24 -7.02 -15.41
CA PRO A 44 -12.99 -7.40 -16.07
C PRO A 44 -11.95 -6.27 -16.17
N GLN A 45 -12.38 -5.01 -16.31
CA GLN A 45 -11.44 -3.88 -16.35
C GLN A 45 -10.82 -3.66 -14.97
N LYS A 46 -11.63 -3.74 -13.91
CA LYS A 46 -11.14 -3.69 -12.53
C LYS A 46 -10.22 -4.87 -12.20
N ALA A 47 -10.54 -6.07 -12.66
CA ALA A 47 -9.69 -7.25 -12.47
C ALA A 47 -8.32 -7.06 -13.13
N ALA A 48 -8.30 -6.63 -14.41
CA ALA A 48 -7.06 -6.36 -15.13
C ALA A 48 -6.23 -5.25 -14.45
N GLU A 49 -6.89 -4.20 -13.96
CA GLU A 49 -6.21 -3.13 -13.22
C GLU A 49 -5.68 -3.60 -11.85
N ALA A 50 -6.43 -4.44 -11.13
CA ALA A 50 -5.96 -5.04 -9.88
C ALA A 50 -4.70 -5.87 -10.10
N ASP A 51 -4.67 -6.69 -11.16
CA ASP A 51 -3.51 -7.52 -11.51
C ASP A 51 -2.30 -6.65 -11.88
N ARG A 52 -2.52 -5.60 -12.68
CA ARG A 52 -1.47 -4.62 -13.03
C ARG A 52 -0.91 -3.96 -11.79
N ARG A 53 -1.77 -3.46 -10.88
CA ARG A 53 -1.36 -2.83 -9.63
C ARG A 53 -0.65 -3.81 -8.70
N MET A 54 -1.10 -5.06 -8.64
CA MET A 54 -0.48 -6.12 -7.84
C MET A 54 0.95 -6.39 -8.32
N ALA A 55 1.14 -6.59 -9.63
CA ALA A 55 2.47 -6.79 -10.20
C ALA A 55 3.42 -5.61 -9.88
N LEU A 56 2.91 -4.38 -9.99
CA LEU A 56 3.66 -3.18 -9.60
C LEU A 56 4.02 -3.17 -8.10
N CYS A 57 3.06 -3.52 -7.23
CA CYS A 57 3.27 -3.55 -5.78
C CYS A 57 4.26 -4.65 -5.37
N GLN A 58 4.25 -5.82 -6.01
CA GLN A 58 5.17 -6.91 -5.72
C GLN A 58 6.61 -6.59 -6.14
N GLY A 59 6.79 -5.86 -7.25
CA GLY A 59 8.11 -5.36 -7.67
C GLY A 59 8.53 -4.04 -7.02
N CYS A 60 7.66 -3.42 -6.21
CA CYS A 60 7.90 -2.09 -5.68
C CYS A 60 9.01 -2.12 -4.60
N PRO A 61 10.01 -1.23 -4.65
CA PRO A 61 11.04 -1.13 -3.61
C PRO A 61 10.47 -0.73 -2.24
N PHE A 62 9.26 -0.18 -2.18
CA PHE A 62 8.54 0.17 -0.95
C PHE A 62 7.54 -0.91 -0.51
N ASN A 63 7.55 -2.10 -1.11
CA ASN A 63 6.84 -3.27 -0.58
C ASN A 63 7.54 -3.76 0.69
N SER A 64 6.81 -4.27 1.68
CA SER A 64 7.33 -4.69 2.97
C SER A 64 8.47 -5.70 2.90
N LEU A 65 8.48 -6.58 1.90
CA LEU A 65 9.56 -7.54 1.70
C LEU A 65 10.78 -6.87 1.05
N ASN A 66 10.56 -6.13 -0.04
CA ASN A 66 11.63 -5.50 -0.82
C ASN A 66 12.30 -4.35 -0.05
N ALA A 67 11.53 -3.60 0.73
CA ALA A 67 11.99 -2.43 1.47
C ALA A 67 13.03 -2.77 2.55
N LYS A 68 13.11 -4.03 2.98
CA LYS A 68 14.13 -4.50 3.93
C LYS A 68 15.55 -4.43 3.36
N THR A 69 15.68 -4.47 2.03
CA THR A 69 16.97 -4.51 1.33
C THR A 69 17.06 -3.52 0.17
N SER A 70 16.05 -2.65 0.00
CA SER A 70 15.97 -1.74 -1.14
C SER A 70 16.87 -0.51 -0.97
N PRO A 71 17.81 -0.26 -1.90
CA PRO A 71 18.59 0.98 -1.89
C PRO A 71 17.73 2.23 -2.09
N GLU A 72 16.63 2.13 -2.85
CA GLU A 72 15.69 3.24 -3.03
C GLU A 72 14.95 3.58 -1.72
N PHE A 73 14.58 2.57 -0.94
CA PHE A 73 14.01 2.79 0.39
C PHE A 73 15.02 3.46 1.32
N ASP A 74 16.25 2.94 1.36
CA ASP A 74 17.33 3.46 2.21
C ASP A 74 17.67 4.91 1.87
N ALA A 75 17.74 5.25 0.58
CA ALA A 75 17.99 6.61 0.11
C ALA A 75 16.87 7.57 0.53
N LEU A 76 15.62 7.09 0.56
CA LEU A 76 14.47 7.93 0.90
C LEU A 76 14.30 8.13 2.42
N PHE A 77 14.60 7.11 3.22
CA PHE A 77 14.34 7.12 4.67
C PHE A 77 15.58 7.14 5.56
N GLY A 78 16.78 7.02 4.99
CA GLY A 78 18.03 7.03 5.74
C GLY A 78 18.34 5.72 6.48
N GLY A 79 17.72 4.61 6.07
CA GLY A 79 17.95 3.29 6.64
C GLY A 79 16.94 2.24 6.15
N HIS A 80 17.17 0.99 6.52
CA HIS A 80 16.35 -0.15 6.12
C HIS A 80 14.96 -0.14 6.74
N TYR A 81 13.99 -0.73 6.04
CA TYR A 81 12.66 -0.91 6.58
C TYR A 81 12.65 -1.92 7.73
N PHE A 82 12.00 -1.54 8.83
CA PHE A 82 11.75 -2.45 9.95
C PHE A 82 10.25 -2.68 10.15
N THR A 83 9.87 -3.95 10.27
CA THR A 83 8.51 -4.37 10.67
C THR A 83 8.57 -5.66 11.46
N ASN A 84 7.68 -5.81 12.43
CA ASN A 84 7.41 -7.07 13.14
C ASN A 84 6.22 -7.84 12.57
N ARG A 85 5.69 -7.43 11.42
CA ARG A 85 4.68 -8.20 10.66
C ARG A 85 5.36 -9.40 9.97
N SER A 86 4.59 -10.46 9.75
CA SER A 86 5.04 -11.65 9.02
C SER A 86 5.44 -11.30 7.58
N ASP A 87 6.39 -12.03 7.00
CA ASP A 87 6.74 -11.91 5.58
C ASP A 87 5.60 -12.33 4.64
N GLN A 88 4.61 -13.05 5.16
CA GLN A 88 3.37 -13.41 4.45
C GLN A 88 2.39 -12.24 4.38
N ASP A 89 2.54 -11.24 5.24
CA ASP A 89 1.71 -10.05 5.29
C ASP A 89 2.35 -8.96 4.42
N LEU A 90 2.14 -9.06 3.11
CA LEU A 90 2.69 -8.10 2.16
C LEU A 90 1.94 -6.77 2.25
N HIS A 91 2.67 -5.70 2.51
CA HIS A 91 2.10 -4.37 2.70
C HIS A 91 3.02 -3.29 2.16
N CYS A 92 2.49 -2.08 1.99
CA CYS A 92 3.33 -0.93 1.64
C CYS A 92 4.06 -0.39 2.87
N SER A 93 5.37 -0.17 2.82
CA SER A 93 6.13 0.45 3.91
C SER A 93 5.82 1.94 4.12
N ILE A 94 5.17 2.58 3.14
CA ILE A 94 4.76 3.99 3.20
C ILE A 94 3.42 4.17 3.92
N CYS A 95 2.40 3.44 3.48
CA CYS A 95 1.02 3.63 3.96
C CYS A 95 0.49 2.45 4.80
N SER A 96 1.32 1.43 5.03
CA SER A 96 1.02 0.21 5.81
C SER A 96 -0.14 -0.65 5.28
N CYS A 97 -0.77 -0.29 4.17
CA CYS A 97 -1.88 -1.03 3.58
C CYS A 97 -1.43 -2.41 3.09
N ASP A 98 -2.22 -3.42 3.41
CA ASP A 98 -2.18 -4.74 2.80
C ASP A 98 -2.40 -4.61 1.28
N ILE A 99 -1.48 -5.16 0.49
CA ILE A 99 -1.50 -5.00 -0.96
C ILE A 99 -2.66 -5.79 -1.61
N ASP A 100 -3.13 -6.88 -1.00
CA ASP A 100 -4.25 -7.68 -1.53
C ASP A 100 -5.56 -6.90 -1.54
N TYR A 101 -5.72 -5.97 -0.60
CA TYR A 101 -6.88 -5.07 -0.55
C TYR A 101 -6.61 -3.75 -1.25
N LYS A 102 -5.41 -3.18 -1.11
CA LYS A 102 -5.10 -1.85 -1.66
C LYS A 102 -5.30 -1.77 -3.18
N VAL A 103 -4.94 -2.83 -3.90
CA VAL A 103 -5.07 -2.88 -5.37
C VAL A 103 -6.52 -2.94 -5.84
N LEU A 104 -7.43 -3.38 -4.96
CA LEU A 104 -8.86 -3.55 -5.21
C LEU A 104 -9.72 -2.34 -4.81
N SER A 105 -9.11 -1.25 -4.35
CA SER A 105 -9.81 0.01 -4.14
C SER A 105 -9.68 0.90 -5.38
N PHE A 106 -10.81 1.20 -6.01
CA PHE A 106 -10.92 1.90 -7.30
C PHE A 106 -11.57 3.28 -7.18
N ARG A 107 -11.85 3.76 -5.95
CA ARG A 107 -12.29 5.15 -5.75
C ARG A 107 -11.29 6.13 -6.35
N THR A 108 -11.79 7.28 -6.80
CA THR A 108 -11.03 8.30 -7.53
C THR A 108 -9.97 9.02 -6.70
N ASP A 109 -10.07 8.94 -5.37
CA ASP A 109 -9.10 9.47 -4.41
C ASP A 109 -8.03 8.42 -4.03
N ASN A 110 -8.18 7.17 -4.47
CA ASN A 110 -7.26 6.10 -4.11
C ASN A 110 -6.09 6.00 -5.09
N MET A 111 -4.91 6.43 -4.64
CA MET A 111 -3.64 6.34 -5.37
C MET A 111 -2.65 5.41 -4.65
N CYS A 112 -1.51 5.13 -5.28
CA CYS A 112 -0.43 4.37 -4.66
C CYS A 112 0.06 5.03 -3.36
N GLY A 113 0.66 4.25 -2.44
CA GLY A 113 1.06 4.72 -1.11
C GLY A 113 1.99 5.94 -1.09
N LEU A 114 2.77 6.18 -2.15
CA LEU A 114 3.62 7.37 -2.27
C LEU A 114 2.83 8.68 -2.31
N SER A 115 1.52 8.67 -2.62
CA SER A 115 0.70 9.88 -2.50
C SER A 115 0.68 10.42 -1.07
N TYR A 116 0.61 9.52 -0.08
CA TYR A 116 0.70 9.88 1.34
C TYR A 116 2.08 10.45 1.69
N TYR A 117 3.16 9.88 1.14
CA TYR A 117 4.50 10.43 1.34
C TYR A 117 4.61 11.84 0.75
N ASN A 118 4.19 12.03 -0.50
CA ASN A 118 4.29 13.29 -1.23
C ASN A 118 3.50 14.42 -0.57
N GLN A 119 2.29 14.13 -0.06
CA GLN A 119 1.49 15.10 0.68
C GLN A 119 2.21 15.66 1.91
N ASN A 120 3.05 14.84 2.56
CA ASN A 120 3.81 15.24 3.74
C ASN A 120 5.23 15.74 3.41
N ASN A 121 5.69 15.56 2.17
CA ASN A 121 7.05 15.89 1.73
C ASN A 121 7.05 16.56 0.34
N PRO A 122 6.38 17.71 0.16
CA PRO A 122 6.17 18.30 -1.16
C PRO A 122 7.48 18.64 -1.88
N GLY A 123 8.51 19.06 -1.12
CA GLY A 123 9.85 19.38 -1.65
C GLY A 123 10.71 18.18 -2.04
N ASN A 124 10.25 16.94 -1.77
CA ASN A 124 10.94 15.70 -2.13
C ASN A 124 9.96 14.67 -2.70
N SER A 125 8.99 15.12 -3.50
CA SER A 125 7.95 14.24 -4.03
C SER A 125 8.54 13.13 -4.90
N GLN A 126 8.02 11.92 -4.72
CA GLN A 126 8.41 10.72 -5.46
C GLN A 126 7.38 10.41 -6.55
N PRO A 127 7.78 9.86 -7.71
CA PRO A 127 6.82 9.47 -8.74
C PRO A 127 5.90 8.37 -8.25
N LEU A 128 4.60 8.55 -8.45
CA LEU A 128 3.61 7.53 -8.11
C LEU A 128 3.82 6.29 -8.99
N LYS A 129 3.65 5.11 -8.39
CA LYS A 129 3.72 3.83 -9.14
C LYS A 129 2.43 3.56 -9.92
N TRP A 130 1.32 4.13 -9.45
CA TRP A 130 0.03 4.12 -10.14
C TRP A 130 -0.87 5.23 -9.59
N GLU A 131 -1.75 5.74 -10.46
CA GLU A 131 -2.71 6.81 -10.17
C GLU A 131 -4.12 6.26 -9.93
N ALA A 132 -5.05 7.15 -9.62
CA ALA A 132 -6.46 6.79 -9.46
C ALA A 132 -7.00 6.06 -10.69
N PHE A 133 -7.92 5.13 -10.47
CA PHE A 133 -8.56 4.42 -11.58
C PHE A 133 -9.50 5.38 -12.31
N ALA A 134 -9.27 5.55 -13.62
CA ALA A 134 -10.01 6.51 -14.46
C ALA A 134 -11.15 5.83 -15.24
N GLY A 135 -11.77 4.81 -14.66
CA GLY A 135 -12.74 3.90 -15.30
C GLY A 135 -13.78 4.58 -16.19
#